data_AF-A0A656JNL8-F1
#
_entry.id   AF-A0A656JNL8-F1
#
_cell.length_a   1.000
_cell.length_b   1.000
_cell.length_c   1.000
_cell.angle_alpha   90.00
_cell.angle_beta   90.00
_cell.angle_gamma   90.00
#
_symmetry.space_group_name_H-M   'P 1'
#
loop_
_entity.id
_entity.type
_entity.pdbx_description
1 polymer ?
#
loop_
_entity_poly.entity_id
_entity_poly.type
_entity_poly.pdbx_seq_one_letter_code
_entity_poly.pdbx_strand_id
1 'polypeptide(L)'
;GLVQTFQILDSDDQQRLVKRVMRELGLDEQRWPARQAQWFINGQKDEGLRPKHIQASGDLFLTTMKSVYEAYEAACQRAGVIDFSELLLRA
;
A
#
# COMPACT_ATOMS: atom_id res chain seq x y z
N GLY A 1 17.25 21.23 -2.92
CA GLY A 1 16.04 21.69 -2.21
C GLY A 1 15.75 20.68 -1.12
N LEU A 2 15.37 21.17 0.06
CA LEU A 2 15.20 20.47 1.35
C LEU A 2 14.89 18.97 1.24
N VAL A 3 15.70 18.17 1.93
CA VAL A 3 15.40 16.76 2.22
C VAL A 3 14.05 16.74 2.93
N GLN A 4 13.01 16.22 2.27
CA GLN A 4 11.71 16.03 2.92
C GLN A 4 11.94 15.11 4.11
N THR A 5 11.69 15.60 5.34
CA THR A 5 11.73 14.77 6.54
C THR A 5 10.54 13.83 6.47
N PHE A 6 10.77 12.61 5.98
CA PHE A 6 9.77 11.56 5.97
C PHE A 6 9.91 10.71 7.23
N GLN A 7 8.77 10.28 7.79
CA GLN A 7 8.76 9.22 8.80
C GLN A 7 8.66 7.86 8.10
N ILE A 8 9.43 6.90 8.58
CA ILE A 8 9.41 5.53 8.07
C ILE A 8 8.39 4.74 8.88
N LEU A 9 7.46 4.07 8.19
CA LEU A 9 6.54 3.12 8.80
C LEU A 9 7.28 1.80 9.06
N ASP A 10 7.15 1.28 10.28
CA ASP A 10 7.44 -0.13 10.52
C ASP A 10 6.33 -1.03 9.97
N SER A 11 6.49 -2.35 10.07
CA SER A 11 5.52 -3.32 9.56
C SER A 11 4.14 -3.18 10.23
N ASP A 12 4.08 -2.87 11.52
CA ASP A 12 2.82 -2.82 12.26
C ASP A 12 2.07 -1.51 11.99
N ASP A 13 2.80 -0.39 11.86
CA ASP A 13 2.26 0.89 11.43
C ASP A 13 1.75 0.84 9.99
N GLN A 14 2.50 0.19 9.10
CA GLN A 14 2.03 -0.09 7.75
C GLN A 14 0.72 -0.89 7.78
N GLN A 15 0.66 -1.96 8.60
CA GLN A 15 -0.55 -2.77 8.71
C GLN A 15 -1.75 -1.97 9.23
N ARG A 16 -1.53 -1.11 10.24
CA ARG A 16 -2.56 -0.20 10.78
C ARG A 16 -3.10 0.74 9.71
N LEU A 17 -2.21 1.33 8.90
CA LEU A 17 -2.59 2.22 7.82
C LEU A 17 -3.37 1.48 6.71
N VAL A 18 -2.90 0.31 6.29
CA VAL A 18 -3.61 -0.54 5.32
C VAL A 18 -5.01 -0.88 5.84
N LYS A 19 -5.12 -1.28 7.11
CA LYS A 19 -6.42 -1.58 7.73
C LYS A 19 -7.38 -0.38 7.69
N ARG A 20 -6.88 0.83 7.98
CA ARG A 20 -7.67 2.06 7.89
C ARG A 20 -8.15 2.33 6.46
N VAL A 21 -7.25 2.23 5.48
CA VAL A 21 -7.57 2.41 4.06
C VAL A 21 -8.65 1.42 3.60
N MET A 22 -8.54 0.16 3.98
CA MET A 22 -9.53 -0.86 3.61
C MET A 22 -10.91 -0.57 4.19
N ARG A 23 -10.99 -0.04 5.41
CA ARG A 23 -12.26 0.43 6.01
C ARG A 23 -12.84 1.62 5.25
N GLU A 24 -12.01 2.59 4.85
CA GLU A 24 -12.41 3.75 4.06
C GLU A 24 -12.95 3.34 2.68
N LEU A 25 -12.44 2.24 2.11
CA LEU A 25 -12.93 1.63 0.87
C LEU A 25 -14.17 0.73 1.06
N GLY A 26 -14.67 0.57 2.29
CA GLY A 26 -15.83 -0.26 2.59
C GLY A 26 -15.57 -1.77 2.45
N LEU A 27 -14.31 -2.22 2.56
CA LEU A 27 -13.95 -3.62 2.47
C LEU A 27 -14.21 -4.34 3.80
N ASP A 28 -14.89 -5.48 3.70
CA ASP A 28 -15.08 -6.38 4.84
C ASP A 28 -13.76 -7.04 5.28
N GLU A 29 -13.41 -6.92 6.57
CA GLU A 29 -12.14 -7.41 7.12
C GLU A 29 -12.01 -8.93 7.16
N GLN A 30 -13.13 -9.67 7.17
CA GLN A 30 -13.09 -11.15 7.17
C GLN A 30 -12.79 -11.66 5.77
N ARG A 31 -13.38 -11.01 4.75
CA ARG A 31 -13.16 -11.35 3.34
C ARG A 31 -11.82 -10.83 2.82
N TRP A 32 -11.38 -9.68 3.30
CA TRP A 32 -10.16 -9.01 2.84
C TRP A 32 -9.23 -8.73 4.04
N PRO A 33 -8.34 -9.68 4.40
CA PRO A 33 -7.43 -9.48 5.52
C PRO A 33 -6.37 -8.42 5.23
N ALA A 34 -6.20 -7.44 6.12
CA ALA A 34 -5.22 -6.35 5.94
C ALA A 34 -3.77 -6.83 5.76
N ARG A 35 -3.41 -7.95 6.41
CA ARG A 35 -2.08 -8.56 6.24
C ARG A 35 -1.83 -9.00 4.79
N GLN A 36 -2.85 -9.53 4.11
CA GLN A 36 -2.74 -9.96 2.72
C GLN A 36 -2.52 -8.75 1.80
N ALA A 37 -3.25 -7.66 2.03
CA ALA A 37 -3.04 -6.42 1.28
C ALA A 37 -1.65 -5.83 1.51
N GLN A 38 -1.15 -5.83 2.76
CA GLN A 38 0.21 -5.39 3.05
C GLN A 38 1.27 -6.21 2.32
N TRP A 39 1.17 -7.55 2.36
CA TRP A 39 2.09 -8.43 1.64
C TRP A 39 2.03 -8.22 0.13
N PHE A 40 0.82 -8.05 -0.42
CA PHE A 40 0.65 -7.72 -1.83
C PHE A 40 1.36 -6.41 -2.18
N ILE A 41 1.11 -5.34 -1.43
CA ILE A 41 1.73 -4.03 -1.65
C ILE A 41 3.26 -4.12 -1.62
N ASN A 42 3.82 -4.78 -0.60
CA ASN A 42 5.26 -4.94 -0.47
C ASN A 42 5.83 -5.76 -1.63
N GLY A 43 5.23 -6.89 -1.99
CA GLY A 43 5.67 -7.69 -3.13
C GLY A 43 5.60 -6.93 -4.46
N GLN A 44 4.59 -6.10 -4.69
CA GLN A 44 4.54 -5.24 -5.89
C GLN A 44 5.68 -4.21 -5.87
N LYS A 45 5.95 -3.58 -4.71
CA LYS A 45 7.04 -2.61 -4.57
C LYS A 45 8.40 -3.25 -4.78
N ASP A 46 8.65 -4.43 -4.22
CA ASP A 46 9.92 -5.13 -4.35
C ASP A 46 10.22 -5.45 -5.83
N GLU A 47 9.20 -5.70 -6.64
CA GLU A 47 9.28 -5.87 -8.11
C GLU A 47 9.30 -4.53 -8.90
N GLY A 48 9.32 -3.39 -8.23
CA GLY A 48 9.26 -2.07 -8.86
C GLY A 48 7.90 -1.71 -9.46
N LEU A 49 6.86 -2.50 -9.18
CA LEU A 49 5.52 -2.28 -9.68
C LEU A 49 4.79 -1.23 -8.84
N ARG A 50 4.15 -0.30 -9.52
CA ARG A 50 3.23 0.69 -8.94
C ARG A 50 1.81 0.30 -9.31
N PRO A 51 0.77 0.84 -8.65
CA PRO A 51 -0.60 0.40 -8.92
C PRO A 51 -0.99 0.53 -10.40
N LYS A 52 -0.51 1.57 -11.10
CA LYS A 52 -0.70 1.77 -12.54
C LYS A 52 -0.12 0.65 -13.42
N HIS A 53 0.87 -0.11 -12.95
CA HIS A 53 1.46 -1.24 -13.66
C HIS A 53 0.65 -2.53 -13.48
N ILE A 54 -0.27 -2.59 -12.52
CA ILE A 54 -1.05 -3.78 -12.20
C ILE A 54 -2.25 -3.86 -13.16
N GLN A 55 -2.31 -4.95 -13.92
CA GLN A 55 -3.43 -5.29 -14.79
C GLN A 55 -4.31 -6.32 -14.10
N ALA A 56 -5.53 -5.92 -13.74
CA ALA A 56 -6.45 -6.81 -13.04
C ALA A 56 -7.20 -7.77 -13.97
N SER A 57 -7.39 -7.41 -15.24
CA SER A 57 -7.94 -8.30 -16.28
C SER A 57 -9.21 -9.08 -15.89
N GLY A 58 -10.09 -8.46 -15.08
CA GLY A 58 -11.34 -9.08 -14.60
C GLY A 58 -11.20 -9.92 -13.32
N ASP A 59 -10.00 -10.09 -12.79
CA ASP A 59 -9.76 -10.74 -11.51
C ASP A 59 -10.16 -9.82 -10.35
N LEU A 60 -11.09 -10.30 -9.52
CA LEU A 60 -11.63 -9.53 -8.40
C LEU A 60 -10.57 -9.24 -7.32
N PHE A 61 -9.68 -10.21 -7.07
CA PHE A 61 -8.63 -10.06 -6.08
C PHE A 61 -7.65 -8.96 -6.51
N LEU A 62 -7.12 -9.03 -7.73
CA LEU A 62 -6.21 -8.03 -8.27
C LEU A 62 -6.86 -6.65 -8.37
N THR A 63 -8.13 -6.58 -8.78
CA THR A 63 -8.88 -5.31 -8.82
C THR A 63 -8.97 -4.67 -7.44
N THR A 64 -9.29 -5.48 -6.43
CA THR A 64 -9.43 -5.01 -5.04
C THR A 64 -8.08 -4.61 -4.47
N MET A 65 -7.06 -5.45 -4.61
CA MET A 65 -5.72 -5.17 -4.10
C MET A 65 -5.07 -3.96 -4.77
N LYS A 66 -5.29 -3.76 -6.07
CA LYS A 66 -4.87 -2.54 -6.78
C LYS A 66 -5.52 -1.30 -6.18
N SER A 67 -6.84 -1.34 -5.92
CA SER A 67 -7.57 -0.22 -5.32
C SER A 67 -7.06 0.10 -3.91
N VAL A 68 -6.78 -0.93 -3.11
CA VAL A 68 -6.17 -0.76 -1.77
C VAL A 68 -4.78 -0.15 -1.89
N TYR A 69 -3.97 -0.61 -2.83
CA TYR A 69 -2.62 -0.09 -3.04
C TYR A 69 -2.64 1.39 -3.47
N GLU A 70 -3.52 1.79 -4.39
CA GLU A 70 -3.70 3.20 -4.79
C GLU A 70 -4.07 4.10 -3.61
N ALA A 71 -5.06 3.67 -2.82
CA ALA A 71 -5.51 4.44 -1.67
C ALA A 71 -4.46 4.49 -0.55
N TYR A 72 -3.69 3.42 -0.36
CA TYR A 72 -2.56 3.36 0.56
C TYR A 72 -1.44 4.34 0.19
N GLU A 73 -1.00 4.36 -1.08
CA GLU A 73 0.01 5.31 -1.55
C GLU A 73 -0.44 6.75 -1.35
N ALA A 74 -1.71 7.05 -1.66
CA ALA A 74 -2.27 8.37 -1.44
C ALA A 74 -2.32 8.74 0.06
N ALA A 75 -2.57 7.79 0.95
CA ALA A 75 -2.55 8.01 2.39
C ALA A 75 -1.14 8.28 2.90
N CYS A 76 -0.13 7.51 2.44
CA CYS A 76 1.27 7.74 2.76
C CYS A 76 1.74 9.13 2.33
N GLN A 77 1.40 9.54 1.10
CA GLN A 77 1.74 10.86 0.57
C GLN A 77 1.12 12.00 1.39
N ARG A 78 -0.17 11.89 1.78
CA ARG A 78 -0.84 12.89 2.61
C ARG A 78 -0.22 13.00 4.01
N ALA A 79 0.22 11.87 4.57
CA ALA A 79 0.81 11.81 5.90
C ALA A 79 2.31 12.14 5.92
N GLY A 80 2.96 12.27 4.77
CA GLY A 80 4.41 12.50 4.70
C GLY A 80 5.22 11.31 5.20
N VAL A 81 4.69 10.09 5.04
CA VAL A 81 5.32 8.84 5.49
C VAL A 81 5.71 7.98 4.30
N ILE A 82 6.69 7.11 4.50
CA ILE A 82 7.07 6.07 3.54
C ILE A 82 7.22 4.74 4.28
N ASP A 83 7.01 3.61 3.59
CA ASP A 83 7.33 2.29 4.14
C ASP A 83 8.74 1.85 3.74
N PHE A 84 9.18 0.73 4.33
CA PHE A 84 10.51 0.20 4.09
C PHE A 84 10.73 -0.28 2.64
N SER A 85 9.73 -0.90 2.01
CA SER A 85 9.85 -1.31 0.59
C SER A 85 10.02 -0.11 -0.34
N GLU A 86 9.43 1.05 -0.02
CA GLU A 86 9.65 2.29 -0.78
C GLU A 86 11.08 2.86 -0.61
N LEU A 87 11.76 2.61 0.52
CA LEU A 87 13.16 2.99 0.69
C LEU A 87 14.10 2.20 -0.22
N LEU A 88 13.89 0.89 -0.33
CA LEU A 88 14.71 0.03 -1.19
C LEU A 88 14.61 0.44 -2.67
N LEU A 89 13.47 1.00 -3.09
CA LEU A 89 13.23 1.48 -4.45
C LEU A 89 13.84 2.84 -4.77
N ARG A 90 14.13 3.67 -3.76
CA ARG A 90 14.67 5.03 -3.93
C ARG A 90 16.19 5.10 -3.78
N ALA A 91 16.82 3.99 -3.39
CA ALA A 91 18.26 3.85 -3.19
C ALA A 91 19.04 3.76 -4.51
#